data_AF-A0A6P0PV56-F1
#
_entry.id   AF-A0A6P0PV56-F1
#
_cell.length_a   1.000
_cell.length_b   1.000
_cell.length_c   1.000
_cell.angle_alpha   90.00
_cell.angle_beta   90.00
_cell.angle_gamma   90.00
#
_symmetry.space_group_name_H-M   'P 1'
#
loop_
_entity.id
_entity.type
_entity.pdbx_description
1 polymer ?
#
loop_
_entity_poly.entity_id
_entity_poly.type
_entity_poly.pdbx_seq_one_letter_code
_entity_poly.pdbx_strand_id
1 'polypeptide(L)'
;MLIQNDENIGLWTTDLDGNVRIGYRQTLEGGHEILAVQKDGLTPVYTCRIEETCRPIRFHKDGQRVYLISNRDGNLIQLKLLNLESQQSQVVEVDPENQVDFGDAVFSEATDELIATFYVGDRIRIYPQNDKIAADLAFLKQQLPDVDIVLQSLTLDDRFGLVGTRSDVNPGSTYLFDRSTQTLEKLYDDRPELPREHLATMQPIRYTARDGLEIPAYLTLPQGVDPVNLPVIVMPHGGPWARDMWGYNPFTQFLANRGYAVLQPNFRGSTGYGKAFLNAGNNEWGTGAMQHDLTDGVQYLIDAGIADPERVGIFGVSYGGYATLAGLAFTPDIYAAGASMVGPSNLITLLKSIPPYWESIKAKFALRLGDPDDPSDRTRLEAQSPLFSADQIQAPLMVVHGAKDPRVKQAESDQIVAALRDLGRPVEYLIAPDEGHGFRKEINSLAMTAGLEKFLAEHLGGRYQAEMSSDVQAQLEKLTVDIETVTVNESSEPEIVELDPAIYNRYLGTYQLLPNMQIAIRVEEQQLLAQATGQEAFTLYPVSETKFVAQVADITIQFNLSADETVKGLTLYQGDQELIASKVK
;
A
#
# COMPACT_ATOMS: atom_id res chain seq x y z
N MET A 1 6.10 32.65 13.35
CA MET A 1 6.70 32.73 12.00
C MET A 1 5.71 32.11 11.03
N LEU A 2 5.24 32.86 10.03
CA LEU A 2 4.45 32.30 8.93
C LEU A 2 5.46 31.92 7.84
N ILE A 3 5.64 30.61 7.59
CA ILE A 3 6.47 30.13 6.48
C ILE A 3 5.53 29.85 5.31
N GLN A 4 5.79 30.48 4.17
CA GLN A 4 5.11 30.13 2.93
C GLN A 4 5.68 28.80 2.42
N ASN A 5 4.81 27.85 2.07
CA ASN A 5 5.23 26.56 1.53
C ASN A 5 5.30 26.60 0.00
N ASP A 6 6.39 27.12 -0.54
CA ASP A 6 6.72 27.17 -1.96
C ASP A 6 7.81 26.17 -2.37
N GLU A 7 8.32 25.38 -1.41
CA GLU A 7 9.39 24.39 -1.59
C GLU A 7 8.93 22.93 -1.49
N ASN A 8 7.62 22.68 -1.65
CA ASN A 8 6.98 21.35 -1.58
C ASN A 8 7.26 20.61 -0.26
N ILE A 9 7.27 21.33 0.86
CA ILE A 9 7.46 20.75 2.18
C ILE A 9 6.21 19.95 2.56
N GLY A 10 6.38 18.64 2.76
CA GLY A 10 5.30 17.73 3.14
C GLY A 10 5.10 17.63 4.66
N LEU A 11 6.16 17.90 5.44
CA LEU A 11 6.10 17.86 6.89
C LEU A 11 7.00 18.93 7.51
N TRP A 12 6.47 19.65 8.50
CA TRP A 12 7.22 20.58 9.35
C TRP A 12 7.44 19.95 10.72
N THR A 13 8.64 20.05 11.27
CA THR A 13 8.97 19.58 12.62
C THR A 13 9.44 20.76 13.47
N THR A 14 8.90 20.86 14.67
CA THR A 14 9.26 21.88 15.66
C THR A 14 10.32 21.37 16.63
N ASP A 15 11.09 22.29 17.21
CA ASP A 15 11.79 21.99 18.45
C ASP A 15 10.81 21.89 19.64
N LEU A 16 11.36 21.62 20.82
CA LEU A 16 10.60 21.41 22.06
C LEU A 16 9.91 22.68 22.56
N ASP A 17 10.32 23.86 22.09
CA ASP A 17 9.67 25.14 22.39
C ASP A 17 8.56 25.49 21.37
N GLY A 18 8.31 24.60 20.40
CA GLY A 18 7.29 24.79 19.37
C GLY A 18 7.74 25.69 18.21
N ASN A 19 9.03 26.02 18.10
CA ASN A 19 9.52 26.76 16.94
C ASN A 19 9.71 25.79 15.77
N VAL A 20 9.28 26.18 14.57
CA VAL A 20 9.52 25.37 13.36
C VAL A 20 10.99 25.43 13.00
N ARG A 21 11.66 24.27 12.98
CA ARG A 21 13.12 24.16 12.78
C ARG A 21 13.53 23.26 11.63
N ILE A 22 12.65 22.36 11.20
CA ILE A 22 12.91 21.44 10.09
C ILE A 22 11.73 21.41 9.13
N GLY A 23 12.03 21.48 7.83
CA GLY A 23 11.15 21.04 6.75
C GLY A 23 11.60 19.67 6.25
N TYR A 24 10.66 18.82 5.86
CA TYR A 24 10.90 17.53 5.24
C TYR A 24 10.13 17.44 3.93
N ARG A 25 10.83 17.07 2.85
CA ARG A 25 10.23 16.89 1.53
C ARG A 25 10.74 15.64 0.85
N GLN A 26 9.95 15.17 -0.11
CA GLN A 26 10.40 14.22 -1.10
C GLN A 26 10.95 15.00 -2.30
N THR A 27 12.09 14.58 -2.86
CA THR A 27 12.69 15.23 -4.04
C THR A 27 12.00 14.76 -5.31
N LEU A 28 12.21 15.48 -6.42
CA LEU A 28 11.71 15.08 -7.73
C LEU A 28 12.35 13.76 -8.20
N GLU A 29 13.59 13.46 -7.78
CA GLU A 29 14.20 12.15 -8.02
C GLU A 29 13.67 11.04 -7.08
N GLY A 30 12.62 11.31 -6.30
CA GLY A 30 11.97 10.37 -5.37
C GLY A 30 12.73 10.11 -4.07
N GLY A 31 13.88 10.77 -3.87
CA GLY A 31 14.63 10.77 -2.61
C GLY A 31 13.95 11.62 -1.53
N HIS A 32 14.62 11.78 -0.39
CA HIS A 32 14.11 12.57 0.73
C HIS A 32 15.14 13.55 1.25
N GLU A 33 14.69 14.72 1.64
CA GLU A 33 15.51 15.77 2.25
C GLU A 33 14.94 16.21 3.59
N ILE A 34 15.86 16.39 4.55
CA ILE A 34 15.64 17.09 5.80
C ILE A 34 16.32 18.45 5.64
N LEU A 35 15.54 19.51 5.74
CA LEU A 35 15.98 20.89 5.57
C LEU A 35 15.89 21.62 6.91
N ALA A 36 16.97 22.29 7.33
CA ALA A 36 16.94 23.18 8.48
C ALA A 36 16.29 24.52 8.08
N VAL A 37 15.42 25.03 8.95
CA VAL A 37 14.84 26.36 8.81
C VAL A 37 15.85 27.39 9.31
N GLN A 38 16.26 28.28 8.43
CA GLN A 38 17.14 29.41 8.72
C GLN A 38 16.41 30.73 8.50
N LYS A 39 17.06 31.84 8.88
CA LYS A 39 16.47 33.18 8.77
C LYS A 39 16.11 33.55 7.32
N ASP A 40 16.91 33.08 6.36
CA ASP A 40 16.83 33.47 4.96
C ASP A 40 16.30 32.34 4.05
N GLY A 41 15.79 31.23 4.61
CA GLY A 41 15.19 30.14 3.83
C GLY A 41 15.43 28.74 4.43
N LEU A 42 15.24 27.71 3.60
CA LEU A 42 15.49 26.31 3.96
C LEU A 42 16.85 25.86 3.43
N THR A 43 17.58 25.08 4.22
CA THR A 43 18.88 24.51 3.81
C THR A 43 18.88 23.00 4.02
N PRO A 44 19.09 22.19 2.98
CA PRO A 44 19.27 20.74 3.15
C PRO A 44 20.41 20.43 4.11
N VAL A 45 20.14 19.63 5.13
CA VAL A 45 21.11 19.17 6.14
C VAL A 45 21.27 17.65 6.17
N TYR A 46 20.35 16.92 5.52
CA TYR A 46 20.43 15.48 5.36
C TYR A 46 19.61 15.03 4.15
N THR A 47 20.19 14.20 3.29
CA THR A 47 19.54 13.68 2.08
C THR A 47 19.67 12.17 2.03
N CYS A 48 18.61 11.51 1.56
CA CYS A 48 18.57 10.08 1.26
C CYS A 48 18.10 9.85 -0.16
N ARG A 49 18.67 8.84 -0.81
CA ARG A 49 18.23 8.40 -2.14
C ARG A 49 16.88 7.68 -2.04
N ILE A 50 16.24 7.48 -3.18
CA ILE A 50 14.94 6.80 -3.30
C ILE A 50 14.94 5.34 -2.78
N GLU A 51 16.11 4.70 -2.77
CA GLU A 51 16.35 3.36 -2.22
C GLU A 51 16.62 3.35 -0.71
N GLU A 52 16.71 4.53 -0.11
CA GLU A 52 17.06 4.75 1.29
C GLU A 52 15.87 5.37 2.02
N THR A 53 15.91 5.27 3.33
CA THR A 53 14.96 5.92 4.22
C THR A 53 15.70 6.92 5.07
N CYS A 54 15.14 8.13 5.20
CA CYS A 54 15.37 8.96 6.37
C CYS A 54 14.18 9.84 6.69
N ARG A 55 13.98 10.10 7.98
CA ARG A 55 12.93 10.98 8.48
C ARG A 55 13.29 11.46 9.88
N PRO A 56 13.07 12.75 10.22
CA PRO A 56 13.21 13.22 11.59
C PRO A 56 12.14 12.58 12.50
N ILE A 57 12.48 12.39 13.77
CA ILE A 57 11.60 11.82 14.80
C ILE A 57 11.29 12.88 15.86
N ARG A 58 12.31 13.36 16.59
CA ARG A 58 12.15 14.29 17.72
C ARG A 58 13.42 15.12 17.88
N PHE A 59 13.30 16.37 18.30
CA PHE A 59 14.45 17.18 18.70
C PHE A 59 15.06 16.65 20.00
N HIS A 60 16.40 16.71 20.08
CA HIS A 60 17.11 16.49 21.33
C HIS A 60 16.92 17.70 22.24
N LYS A 61 16.92 17.48 23.56
CA LYS A 61 16.76 18.51 24.61
C LYS A 61 17.78 19.65 24.61
N ASP A 62 18.80 19.59 23.74
CA ASP A 62 19.76 20.68 23.59
C ASP A 62 19.37 21.71 22.52
N GLY A 63 18.30 21.44 21.76
CA GLY A 63 17.79 22.32 20.70
C GLY A 63 18.68 22.44 19.46
N GLN A 64 19.80 21.70 19.40
CA GLN A 64 20.79 21.74 18.31
C GLN A 64 20.77 20.46 17.47
N ARG A 65 20.38 19.33 18.08
CA ARG A 65 20.38 18.02 17.45
C ARG A 65 18.96 17.48 17.27
N VAL A 66 18.76 16.64 16.26
CA VAL A 66 17.50 15.96 15.97
C VAL A 66 17.74 14.46 15.82
N TYR A 67 16.90 13.66 16.47
CA TYR A 67 16.84 12.22 16.23
C TYR A 67 16.17 11.96 14.88
N LEU A 68 16.74 11.07 14.09
CA LEU A 68 16.19 10.64 12.81
C LEU A 68 16.38 9.14 12.62
N ILE A 69 15.48 8.50 11.89
CA ILE A 69 15.74 7.16 11.35
C ILE A 69 16.53 7.29 10.05
N SER A 70 17.51 6.43 9.80
CA SER A 70 18.14 6.35 8.48
C SER A 70 18.89 5.03 8.23
N ASN A 71 18.88 4.58 6.98
CA ASN A 71 19.79 3.54 6.45
C ASN A 71 20.72 4.08 5.34
N ARG A 72 20.97 5.39 5.30
CA ARG A 72 21.86 6.00 4.29
C ARG A 72 23.26 5.34 4.31
N ASP A 73 23.78 5.12 5.52
CA ASP A 73 25.15 4.66 5.72
C ASP A 73 25.24 3.14 6.05
N GLY A 74 24.16 2.37 5.85
CA GLY A 74 24.10 0.95 6.20
C GLY A 74 22.94 0.18 5.53
N ASN A 75 22.84 -1.13 5.78
CA ASN A 75 21.73 -1.93 5.25
C ASN A 75 20.43 -1.70 6.04
N LEU A 76 20.49 -1.91 7.36
CA LEU A 76 19.36 -1.76 8.27
C LEU A 76 19.14 -0.28 8.60
N ILE A 77 17.88 0.10 8.82
CA ILE A 77 17.53 1.40 9.39
C ILE A 77 18.07 1.48 10.82
N GLN A 78 18.64 2.63 11.15
CA GLN A 78 19.23 2.94 12.45
C GLN A 78 18.59 4.21 13.01
N LEU A 79 18.55 4.34 14.33
CA LEU A 79 18.32 5.63 14.97
C LEU A 79 19.64 6.40 14.99
N LYS A 80 19.60 7.63 14.48
CA LYS A 80 20.75 8.53 14.42
C LYS A 80 20.42 9.86 15.07
N LEU A 81 21.46 10.56 15.49
CA LEU A 81 21.37 11.92 16.02
C LEU A 81 22.16 12.85 15.10
N LEU A 82 21.45 13.78 14.45
CA LEU A 82 22.00 14.76 13.52
C LEU A 82 22.14 16.12 14.18
N ASN A 83 23.31 16.74 14.09
CA ASN A 83 23.50 18.15 14.44
C ASN A 83 23.19 19.02 13.21
N LEU A 84 22.26 19.97 13.35
CA LEU A 84 21.78 20.76 12.21
C LEU A 84 22.80 21.78 11.69
N GLU A 85 23.74 22.23 12.53
CA GLU A 85 24.76 23.22 12.17
C GLU A 85 25.95 22.58 11.46
N SER A 86 26.54 21.55 12.07
CA SER A 86 27.69 20.82 11.52
C SER A 86 27.31 19.81 10.44
N GLN A 87 26.03 19.45 10.34
CA GLN A 87 25.49 18.38 9.48
C GLN A 87 26.07 16.99 9.76
N GLN A 88 26.81 16.84 10.86
CA GLN A 88 27.34 15.56 11.29
C GLN A 88 26.25 14.77 12.00
N SER A 89 26.22 13.46 11.72
CA SER A 89 25.31 12.52 12.39
C SER A 89 26.08 11.37 13.00
N GLN A 90 25.59 10.84 14.11
CA GLN A 90 26.12 9.66 14.76
C GLN A 90 25.01 8.63 14.96
N VAL A 91 25.37 7.35 14.93
CA VAL A 91 24.46 6.26 15.28
C VAL A 91 24.18 6.31 16.78
N VAL A 92 22.91 6.19 17.15
CA VAL A 92 22.45 6.09 18.53
C VAL A 92 22.07 4.66 18.83
N GLU A 93 21.20 4.08 18.02
CA GLU A 93 20.66 2.74 18.24
C GLU A 93 20.55 1.96 16.93
N VAL A 94 20.80 0.65 17.03
CA VAL A 94 20.68 -0.35 15.95
C VAL A 94 20.05 -1.60 16.55
N ASP A 95 19.45 -2.44 15.72
CA ASP A 95 18.92 -3.73 16.17
C ASP A 95 20.02 -4.54 16.86
N PRO A 96 19.91 -4.85 18.17
CA PRO A 96 20.94 -5.58 18.90
C PRO A 96 21.19 -6.98 18.34
N GLU A 97 20.21 -7.57 17.64
CA GLU A 97 20.35 -8.86 16.97
C GLU A 97 20.76 -8.75 15.49
N ASN A 98 20.84 -7.54 14.93
CA ASN A 98 21.25 -7.27 13.56
C ASN A 98 20.46 -8.06 12.50
N GLN A 99 19.14 -8.17 12.68
CA GLN A 99 18.23 -8.91 11.79
C GLN A 99 17.24 -8.00 11.07
N VAL A 100 16.79 -6.92 11.72
CA VAL A 100 15.68 -6.10 11.24
C VAL A 100 15.98 -4.61 11.35
N ASP A 101 15.22 -3.82 10.60
CA ASP A 101 15.25 -2.37 10.69
C ASP A 101 14.89 -1.88 12.09
N PHE A 102 15.46 -0.74 12.49
CA PHE A 102 14.96 0.04 13.62
C PHE A 102 13.47 0.31 13.47
N GLY A 103 12.68 -0.11 14.46
CA GLY A 103 11.23 0.01 14.44
C GLY A 103 10.77 1.39 14.93
N ASP A 104 10.98 1.67 16.21
CA ASP A 104 10.55 2.93 16.82
C ASP A 104 11.33 3.32 18.09
N ALA A 105 11.20 4.59 18.49
CA ALA A 105 11.77 5.17 19.71
C ALA A 105 10.65 5.70 20.61
N VAL A 106 10.75 5.45 21.92
CA VAL A 106 9.92 6.11 22.92
C VAL A 106 10.79 7.10 23.69
N PHE A 107 10.29 8.32 23.82
CA PHE A 107 10.91 9.41 24.56
C PHE A 107 10.09 9.71 25.81
N SER A 108 10.78 10.14 26.88
CA SER A 108 10.15 10.71 28.06
C SER A 108 9.50 12.04 27.70
N GLU A 109 8.24 12.25 28.06
CA GLU A 109 7.58 13.55 27.92
C GLU A 109 8.03 14.53 29.01
N ALA A 110 8.52 14.01 30.14
CA ALA A 110 9.02 14.84 31.24
C ALA A 110 10.46 15.34 31.03
N THR A 111 11.29 14.61 30.28
CA THR A 111 12.74 14.89 30.18
C THR A 111 13.29 14.93 28.76
N ASP A 112 12.49 14.57 27.76
CA ASP A 112 12.87 14.43 26.35
C ASP A 112 14.00 13.44 26.07
N GLU A 113 14.34 12.60 27.05
CA GLU A 113 15.34 11.55 26.90
C GLU A 113 14.76 10.33 26.18
N LEU A 114 15.59 9.65 25.40
CA LEU A 114 15.24 8.35 24.82
C LEU A 114 15.15 7.32 25.96
N ILE A 115 14.01 6.65 26.08
CA ILE A 115 13.73 5.75 27.20
C ILE A 115 13.55 4.28 26.77
N ALA A 116 13.15 4.02 25.52
CA ALA A 116 13.10 2.67 24.95
C ALA A 116 13.22 2.68 23.42
N THR A 117 13.67 1.56 22.85
CA THR A 117 13.68 1.30 21.41
C THR A 117 12.99 -0.01 21.07
N PHE A 118 12.40 -0.08 19.86
CA PHE A 118 11.56 -1.16 19.38
C PHE A 118 12.08 -1.73 18.08
N TYR A 119 12.07 -3.05 17.95
CA TYR A 119 12.45 -3.77 16.74
C TYR A 119 11.42 -4.85 16.46
N VAL A 120 10.99 -4.98 15.20
CA VAL A 120 9.99 -5.97 14.81
C VAL A 120 10.71 -7.18 14.18
N GLY A 121 11.17 -8.10 15.03
CA GLY A 121 11.67 -9.40 14.60
C GLY A 121 10.51 -10.35 14.26
N ASP A 122 10.61 -11.60 14.72
CA ASP A 122 9.49 -12.56 14.71
C ASP A 122 8.35 -12.11 15.62
N ARG A 123 8.70 -11.45 16.73
CA ARG A 123 7.82 -10.72 17.63
C ARG A 123 8.46 -9.37 17.97
N ILE A 124 7.71 -8.49 18.62
CA ILE A 124 8.23 -7.18 19.04
C ILE A 124 9.29 -7.36 20.14
N ARG A 125 10.48 -6.79 19.91
CA ARG A 125 11.55 -6.68 20.91
C ARG A 125 11.63 -5.23 21.39
N ILE A 126 11.66 -5.05 22.70
CA ILE A 126 11.75 -3.73 23.36
C ILE A 126 13.02 -3.69 24.21
N TYR A 127 13.87 -2.69 23.98
CA TYR A 127 15.09 -2.49 24.74
C TYR A 127 14.99 -1.21 25.60
N PRO A 128 15.05 -1.34 26.94
CA PRO A 128 15.03 -0.19 27.84
C PRO A 128 16.37 0.56 27.80
N GLN A 129 16.31 1.89 27.93
CA GLN A 129 17.50 2.76 27.95
C GLN A 129 17.95 3.14 29.36
N ASN A 130 17.20 2.75 30.38
CA ASN A 130 17.54 2.93 31.78
C ASN A 130 16.85 1.90 32.68
N ASP A 131 17.33 1.78 33.93
CA ASP A 131 16.84 0.79 34.89
C ASP A 131 15.36 0.95 35.26
N LYS A 132 14.84 2.19 35.26
CA LYS A 132 13.42 2.45 35.56
C LYS A 132 12.53 1.84 34.48
N ILE A 133 12.87 2.04 33.21
CA ILE A 133 12.11 1.47 32.10
C ILE A 133 12.30 -0.05 32.02
N ALA A 134 13.48 -0.55 32.36
CA ALA A 134 13.69 -1.99 32.48
C ALA A 134 12.76 -2.60 33.54
N ALA A 135 12.59 -1.95 34.69
CA ALA A 135 11.66 -2.37 35.74
C ALA A 135 10.19 -2.28 35.29
N ASP A 136 9.82 -1.20 34.61
CA ASP A 136 8.47 -1.02 34.04
C ASP A 136 8.11 -2.14 33.04
N LEU A 137 9.01 -2.42 32.09
CA LEU A 137 8.81 -3.48 31.10
C LEU A 137 8.80 -4.87 31.73
N ALA A 138 9.63 -5.12 32.75
CA ALA A 138 9.61 -6.38 33.49
C ALA A 138 8.28 -6.59 34.22
N PHE A 139 7.76 -5.53 34.86
CA PHE A 139 6.44 -5.56 35.49
C PHE A 139 5.34 -5.85 34.46
N LEU A 140 5.31 -5.13 33.33
CA LEU A 140 4.30 -5.32 32.29
C LEU A 140 4.34 -6.75 31.73
N LYS A 141 5.53 -7.29 31.45
CA LYS A 141 5.69 -8.68 30.98
C LYS A 141 5.22 -9.70 32.02
N GLN A 142 5.40 -9.42 33.31
CA GLN A 142 4.89 -10.29 34.37
C GLN A 142 3.35 -10.27 34.43
N GLN A 143 2.72 -9.11 34.22
CA GLN A 143 1.26 -8.99 34.20
C GLN A 143 0.63 -9.51 32.91
N LEU A 144 1.37 -9.47 31.80
CA LEU A 144 0.90 -9.76 30.44
C LEU A 144 1.89 -10.71 29.71
N PRO A 145 2.03 -11.97 30.15
CA PRO A 145 3.11 -12.85 29.68
C PRO A 145 2.97 -13.34 28.23
N ASP A 146 1.76 -13.44 27.71
CA ASP A 146 1.50 -14.12 26.42
C ASP A 146 1.33 -13.17 25.23
N VAL A 147 1.45 -11.85 25.44
CA VAL A 147 1.17 -10.82 24.43
C VAL A 147 2.39 -9.94 24.15
N ASP A 148 2.43 -9.36 22.97
CA ASP A 148 3.39 -8.29 22.65
C ASP A 148 2.89 -6.98 23.24
N ILE A 149 3.77 -6.29 23.95
CA ILE A 149 3.49 -5.00 24.58
C ILE A 149 3.76 -3.89 23.58
N VAL A 150 2.86 -2.90 23.52
CA VAL A 150 3.04 -1.68 22.73
C VAL A 150 2.84 -0.48 23.65
N LEU A 151 3.89 0.30 23.88
CA LEU A 151 3.77 1.58 24.57
C LEU A 151 3.18 2.61 23.61
N GLN A 152 1.98 3.12 23.90
CA GLN A 152 1.26 4.02 23.00
C GLN A 152 1.56 5.49 23.29
N SER A 153 1.53 5.89 24.57
CA SER A 153 1.80 7.27 24.99
C SER A 153 2.12 7.34 26.49
N LEU A 154 2.65 8.50 26.92
CA LEU A 154 2.91 8.86 28.31
C LEU A 154 2.27 10.20 28.64
N THR A 155 1.93 10.43 29.92
CA THR A 155 1.59 11.76 30.43
C THR A 155 2.83 12.66 30.47
N LEU A 156 2.64 13.98 30.50
CA LEU A 156 3.75 14.97 30.50
C LEU A 156 4.71 14.82 31.69
N ASP A 157 4.26 14.22 32.79
CA ASP A 157 5.07 13.92 33.97
C ASP A 157 5.61 12.49 33.97
N ASP A 158 5.44 11.76 32.86
CA ASP A 158 5.84 10.38 32.67
C ASP A 158 5.16 9.38 33.63
N ARG A 159 4.18 9.80 34.43
CA ARG A 159 3.60 8.94 35.47
C ARG A 159 2.72 7.85 34.90
N PHE A 160 1.81 8.20 33.99
CA PHE A 160 0.88 7.27 33.40
C PHE A 160 1.29 6.95 31.97
N GLY A 161 1.20 5.68 31.59
CA GLY A 161 1.35 5.24 30.21
C GLY A 161 0.11 4.51 29.71
N LEU A 162 -0.26 4.75 28.45
CA LEU A 162 -1.18 3.88 27.74
C LEU A 162 -0.41 2.71 27.14
N VAL A 163 -0.83 1.50 27.49
CA VAL A 163 -0.21 0.26 27.07
C VAL A 163 -1.23 -0.53 26.24
N GLY A 164 -0.91 -0.72 24.96
CA GLY A 164 -1.62 -1.66 24.09
C GLY A 164 -1.00 -3.04 24.15
N THR A 165 -1.79 -4.05 23.81
CA THR A 165 -1.31 -5.43 23.67
C THR A 165 -1.65 -5.98 22.30
N ARG A 166 -0.76 -6.79 21.74
CA ARG A 166 -0.97 -7.52 20.49
C ARG A 166 -0.86 -9.02 20.75
N SER A 167 -1.76 -9.79 20.15
CA SER A 167 -1.71 -11.25 20.13
C SER A 167 -2.20 -11.75 18.78
N ASP A 168 -1.75 -12.92 18.37
CA ASP A 168 -2.36 -13.69 17.28
C ASP A 168 -3.81 -14.14 17.60
N VAL A 169 -4.05 -14.62 18.82
CA VAL A 169 -5.34 -15.16 19.30
C VAL A 169 -6.16 -14.17 20.15
N ASN A 170 -5.84 -12.87 20.06
CA ASN A 170 -6.59 -11.81 20.70
C ASN A 170 -6.33 -10.49 19.96
N PRO A 171 -7.37 -9.79 19.46
CA PRO A 171 -7.22 -8.50 18.78
C PRO A 171 -6.45 -7.44 19.58
N GLY A 172 -6.47 -7.55 20.90
CA GLY A 172 -5.76 -6.65 21.79
C GLY A 172 -6.65 -6.12 22.90
N SER A 173 -5.98 -5.54 23.88
CA SER A 173 -6.56 -4.82 25.01
C SER A 173 -5.73 -3.58 25.30
N THR A 174 -6.39 -2.54 25.81
CA THR A 174 -5.75 -1.28 26.22
C THR A 174 -5.76 -1.16 27.74
N TYR A 175 -4.63 -0.76 28.31
CA TYR A 175 -4.42 -0.61 29.74
C TYR A 175 -3.87 0.78 30.08
N LEU A 176 -4.21 1.27 31.27
CA LEU A 176 -3.56 2.41 31.91
C LEU A 176 -2.53 1.88 32.92
N PHE A 177 -1.26 2.24 32.73
CA PHE A 177 -0.17 1.85 33.60
C PHE A 177 0.28 3.04 34.45
N ASP A 178 0.10 2.99 35.77
CA ASP A 178 0.72 3.93 36.71
C ASP A 178 2.13 3.44 37.05
N ARG A 179 3.12 4.12 36.50
CA ARG A 179 4.55 3.80 36.65
C ARG A 179 5.08 4.11 38.05
N SER A 180 4.39 4.96 38.81
CA SER A 180 4.82 5.34 40.16
C SER A 180 4.45 4.28 41.21
N THR A 181 3.29 3.65 41.05
CA THR A 181 2.78 2.59 41.93
C THR A 181 2.94 1.20 41.35
N GLN A 182 3.39 1.09 40.09
CA GLN A 182 3.40 -0.14 39.30
C GLN A 182 2.05 -0.86 39.33
N THR A 183 1.00 -0.15 38.95
CA THR A 183 -0.35 -0.71 38.85
C THR A 183 -0.83 -0.64 37.41
N LEU A 184 -1.44 -1.74 36.94
CA LEU A 184 -1.97 -1.86 35.60
C LEU A 184 -3.49 -2.01 35.66
N GLU A 185 -4.20 -1.02 35.16
CA GLU A 185 -5.66 -1.03 35.05
C GLU A 185 -6.07 -1.34 33.61
N LYS A 186 -6.89 -2.37 33.41
CA LYS A 186 -7.46 -2.65 32.09
C LYS A 186 -8.59 -1.67 31.80
N LEU A 187 -8.49 -0.94 30.69
CA LEU A 187 -9.53 -0.02 30.26
C LEU A 187 -10.59 -0.74 29.43
N TYR A 188 -10.18 -1.45 28.38
CA TYR A 188 -11.08 -2.18 27.49
C TYR A 188 -10.36 -3.25 26.65
N ASP A 189 -11.16 -4.16 26.08
CA ASP A 189 -10.77 -5.05 24.99
C ASP A 189 -11.20 -4.47 23.65
N ASP A 190 -10.40 -4.64 22.60
CA ASP A 190 -10.72 -4.08 21.28
C ASP A 190 -11.94 -4.76 20.63
N ARG A 191 -12.13 -6.06 20.90
CA ARG A 191 -13.32 -6.86 20.49
C ARG A 191 -13.74 -7.80 21.62
N PRO A 192 -14.49 -7.31 22.63
CA PRO A 192 -14.83 -8.10 23.82
C PRO A 192 -15.76 -9.28 23.52
N GLU A 193 -16.55 -9.20 22.44
CA GLU A 193 -17.52 -10.23 22.06
C GLU A 193 -16.94 -11.33 21.16
N LEU A 194 -15.66 -11.21 20.74
CA LEU A 194 -15.02 -12.19 19.88
C LEU A 194 -14.64 -13.45 20.69
N PRO A 195 -15.15 -14.65 20.35
CA PRO A 195 -14.80 -15.89 21.04
C PRO A 195 -13.34 -16.28 20.76
N ARG A 196 -12.45 -15.98 21.70
CA ARG A 196 -10.99 -16.17 21.57
C ARG A 196 -10.61 -17.64 21.47
N GLU A 197 -11.40 -18.52 22.06
CA GLU A 197 -11.23 -19.97 22.02
C GLU A 197 -11.36 -20.58 20.61
N HIS A 198 -11.80 -19.80 19.62
CA HIS A 198 -11.89 -20.20 18.21
C HIS A 198 -10.77 -19.65 17.34
N LEU A 199 -9.87 -18.85 17.91
CA LEU A 199 -8.75 -18.24 17.20
C LEU A 199 -7.54 -19.18 17.18
N ALA A 200 -6.84 -19.16 16.05
CA ALA A 200 -5.69 -19.99 15.75
C ALA A 200 -4.37 -19.27 16.09
N THR A 201 -3.41 -20.02 16.63
CA THR A 201 -2.07 -19.50 16.90
C THR A 201 -1.28 -19.33 15.61
N MET A 202 -0.47 -18.29 15.56
CA MET A 202 0.41 -17.97 14.45
C MET A 202 1.86 -18.17 14.85
N GLN A 203 2.61 -18.88 14.00
CA GLN A 203 3.99 -19.24 14.23
C GLN A 203 4.90 -18.50 13.24
N PRO A 204 6.00 -17.87 13.71
CA PRO A 204 7.04 -17.41 12.80
C PRO A 204 7.76 -18.62 12.20
N ILE A 205 7.93 -18.61 10.89
CA ILE A 205 8.68 -19.62 10.14
C ILE A 205 9.63 -18.93 9.16
N ARG A 206 10.62 -19.68 8.67
CA ARG A 206 11.56 -19.25 7.62
C ARG A 206 11.72 -20.39 6.64
N TYR A 207 11.81 -20.06 5.36
CA TYR A 207 12.17 -21.02 4.32
C TYR A 207 13.17 -20.40 3.36
N THR A 208 13.92 -21.24 2.66
CA THR A 208 14.92 -20.81 1.71
C THR A 208 14.30 -20.81 0.31
N ALA A 209 14.26 -19.64 -0.34
CA ALA A 209 13.88 -19.53 -1.74
C ALA A 209 14.91 -20.26 -2.63
N ARG A 210 14.51 -20.58 -3.86
CA ARG A 210 15.31 -21.36 -4.82
C ARG A 210 16.67 -20.75 -5.18
N ASP A 211 16.85 -19.45 -4.96
CA ASP A 211 18.11 -18.72 -5.17
C ASP A 211 18.95 -18.58 -3.89
N GLY A 212 18.51 -19.18 -2.78
CA GLY A 212 19.21 -19.18 -1.50
C GLY A 212 18.82 -18.05 -0.56
N LEU A 213 17.92 -17.13 -0.96
CA LEU A 213 17.44 -16.08 -0.06
C LEU A 213 16.53 -16.69 1.03
N GLU A 214 16.78 -16.35 2.29
CA GLU A 214 15.87 -16.72 3.38
C GLU A 214 14.65 -15.80 3.38
N ILE A 215 13.45 -16.38 3.37
CA ILE A 215 12.17 -15.67 3.39
C ILE A 215 11.53 -15.84 4.77
N PRO A 216 11.39 -14.75 5.54
CA PRO A 216 10.60 -14.74 6.77
C PRO A 216 9.11 -14.88 6.43
N ALA A 217 8.37 -15.67 7.19
CA ALA A 217 6.93 -15.82 7.01
C ALA A 217 6.23 -16.12 8.34
N TYR A 218 4.91 -16.04 8.32
CA TYR A 218 4.07 -16.52 9.40
C TYR A 218 3.15 -17.63 8.91
N LEU A 219 2.97 -18.66 9.74
CA LEU A 219 2.07 -19.78 9.48
C LEU A 219 1.03 -19.83 10.59
N THR A 220 -0.24 -19.72 10.21
CA THR A 220 -1.37 -19.93 11.13
C THR A 220 -2.00 -21.27 10.84
N LEU A 221 -2.10 -22.13 11.85
CA LEU A 221 -2.64 -23.48 11.72
C LEU A 221 -4.06 -23.56 12.29
N PRO A 222 -4.99 -24.25 11.61
CA PRO A 222 -6.36 -24.37 12.05
C PRO A 222 -6.44 -25.09 13.40
N GLN A 223 -7.26 -24.55 14.31
CA GLN A 223 -7.40 -25.12 15.64
C GLN A 223 -8.20 -26.44 15.60
N GLY A 224 -7.72 -27.43 16.34
CA GLY A 224 -8.38 -28.74 16.47
C GLY A 224 -8.27 -29.64 15.24
N VAL A 225 -7.35 -29.32 14.32
CA VAL A 225 -7.02 -30.14 13.15
C VAL A 225 -5.52 -30.42 13.19
N ASP A 226 -5.13 -31.67 12.97
CA ASP A 226 -3.71 -32.03 12.89
C ASP A 226 -3.06 -31.37 11.66
N PRO A 227 -1.84 -30.82 11.76
CA PRO A 227 -1.18 -30.11 10.68
C PRO A 227 -0.57 -31.06 9.65
N VAL A 228 -1.41 -31.90 9.03
CA VAL A 228 -1.01 -32.91 8.06
C VAL A 228 -1.95 -32.84 6.85
N ASN A 229 -1.40 -32.66 5.64
CA ASN A 229 -2.15 -32.57 4.38
C ASN A 229 -3.38 -31.66 4.48
N LEU A 230 -3.19 -30.46 5.03
CA LEU A 230 -4.22 -29.44 5.14
C LEU A 230 -4.42 -28.71 3.81
N PRO A 231 -5.63 -28.22 3.52
CA PRO A 231 -5.79 -27.22 2.50
C PRO A 231 -5.08 -25.94 2.96
N VAL A 232 -4.35 -25.28 2.05
CA VAL A 232 -3.52 -24.11 2.36
C VAL A 232 -4.03 -22.90 1.61
N ILE A 233 -4.03 -21.74 2.26
CA ILE A 233 -4.15 -20.43 1.60
C ILE A 233 -2.83 -19.69 1.74
N VAL A 234 -2.17 -19.40 0.62
CA VAL A 234 -1.08 -18.41 0.58
C VAL A 234 -1.70 -17.03 0.55
N MET A 235 -1.35 -16.20 1.52
CA MET A 235 -1.91 -14.87 1.68
C MET A 235 -0.84 -13.78 1.57
N PRO A 236 -0.40 -13.42 0.34
CA PRO A 236 0.57 -12.36 0.15
C PRO A 236 0.00 -11.00 0.57
N HIS A 237 0.78 -10.23 1.33
CA HIS A 237 0.36 -8.91 1.78
C HIS A 237 0.32 -7.88 0.64
N GLY A 238 -0.50 -6.85 0.80
CA GLY A 238 -0.51 -5.68 -0.08
C GLY A 238 0.73 -4.79 0.07
N GLY A 239 0.88 -3.78 -0.79
CA GLY A 239 2.02 -2.88 -0.79
C GLY A 239 2.58 -2.68 -2.20
N PRO A 240 3.69 -3.33 -2.59
CA PRO A 240 4.36 -4.44 -1.91
C PRO A 240 5.34 -4.02 -0.81
N TRP A 241 5.68 -2.74 -0.71
CA TRP A 241 6.67 -2.24 0.26
C TRP A 241 6.08 -2.10 1.66
N ALA A 242 5.58 -3.21 2.19
CA ALA A 242 5.03 -3.40 3.52
C ALA A 242 5.52 -4.75 4.07
N ARG A 243 4.98 -5.21 5.19
CA ARG A 243 5.22 -6.56 5.71
C ARG A 243 4.08 -7.00 6.62
N ASP A 244 3.89 -8.30 6.72
CA ASP A 244 3.17 -8.91 7.81
C ASP A 244 4.04 -8.98 9.09
N MET A 245 3.36 -9.00 10.23
CA MET A 245 3.94 -9.06 11.56
C MET A 245 3.15 -10.06 12.40
N TRP A 246 3.75 -10.55 13.48
CA TRP A 246 3.02 -11.35 14.43
C TRP A 246 1.87 -10.55 15.08
N GLY A 247 0.67 -11.15 15.18
CA GLY A 247 -0.54 -10.53 15.68
C GLY A 247 -1.82 -10.96 14.97
N TYR A 248 -2.95 -10.46 15.47
CA TYR A 248 -4.29 -10.78 14.98
C TYR A 248 -4.50 -10.19 13.58
N ASN A 249 -4.86 -11.05 12.63
CA ASN A 249 -5.35 -10.67 11.30
C ASN A 249 -6.73 -11.31 11.08
N PRO A 250 -7.78 -10.52 10.80
CA PRO A 250 -9.14 -11.05 10.70
C PRO A 250 -9.31 -12.06 9.56
N PHE A 251 -8.65 -11.86 8.41
CA PHE A 251 -8.70 -12.83 7.29
C PHE A 251 -7.97 -14.11 7.64
N THR A 252 -6.76 -14.02 8.19
CA THR A 252 -6.00 -15.19 8.66
C THR A 252 -6.81 -16.02 9.65
N GLN A 253 -7.40 -15.36 10.67
CA GLN A 253 -8.19 -16.04 11.69
C GLN A 253 -9.46 -16.67 11.12
N PHE A 254 -10.14 -15.97 10.22
CA PHE A 254 -11.32 -16.47 9.54
C PHE A 254 -11.01 -17.71 8.70
N LEU A 255 -9.95 -17.68 7.89
CA LEU A 255 -9.52 -18.81 7.05
C LEU A 255 -9.05 -19.99 7.92
N ALA A 256 -8.24 -19.74 8.95
CA ALA A 256 -7.82 -20.79 9.88
C ALA A 256 -9.03 -21.43 10.59
N ASN A 257 -10.04 -20.64 10.96
CA ASN A 257 -11.29 -21.17 11.50
C ASN A 257 -12.01 -22.08 10.48
N ARG A 258 -11.86 -21.85 9.17
CA ARG A 258 -12.46 -22.72 8.13
C ARG A 258 -11.64 -23.96 7.78
N GLY A 259 -10.54 -24.18 8.51
CA GLY A 259 -9.73 -25.41 8.41
C GLY A 259 -8.53 -25.27 7.47
N TYR A 260 -8.23 -24.06 7.00
CA TYR A 260 -7.07 -23.80 6.16
C TYR A 260 -5.83 -23.55 7.02
N ALA A 261 -4.68 -24.08 6.61
CA ALA A 261 -3.42 -23.50 7.02
C ALA A 261 -3.17 -22.21 6.21
N VAL A 262 -2.80 -21.12 6.87
CA VAL A 262 -2.60 -19.82 6.21
C VAL A 262 -1.14 -19.43 6.27
N LEU A 263 -0.52 -19.31 5.09
CA LEU A 263 0.86 -18.88 4.94
C LEU A 263 0.90 -17.39 4.58
N GLN A 264 1.65 -16.60 5.34
CA GLN A 264 1.86 -15.16 5.13
C GLN A 264 3.35 -14.87 4.89
N PRO A 265 3.84 -14.96 3.64
CA PRO A 265 5.22 -14.65 3.31
C PRO A 265 5.53 -13.16 3.38
N ASN A 266 6.65 -12.80 4.00
CA ASN A 266 7.32 -11.53 3.75
C ASN A 266 8.36 -11.74 2.64
N PHE A 267 7.86 -11.85 1.40
CA PHE A 267 8.67 -12.04 0.19
C PHE A 267 9.67 -10.88 0.00
N ARG A 268 10.71 -11.10 -0.83
CA ARG A 268 11.69 -10.04 -1.14
C ARG A 268 10.98 -8.78 -1.61
N GLY A 269 11.39 -7.61 -1.15
CA GLY A 269 10.64 -6.38 -1.32
C GLY A 269 9.74 -5.98 -0.14
N SER A 270 9.52 -6.87 0.84
CA SER A 270 8.94 -6.47 2.12
C SER A 270 9.86 -5.52 2.89
N THR A 271 9.27 -4.60 3.67
CA THR A 271 10.03 -3.67 4.52
C THR A 271 10.50 -4.34 5.81
N GLY A 272 11.38 -3.69 6.57
CA GLY A 272 11.74 -4.14 7.92
C GLY A 272 12.92 -5.12 7.99
N TYR A 273 13.46 -5.57 6.85
CA TYR A 273 14.59 -6.51 6.77
C TYR A 273 15.82 -5.88 6.08
N GLY A 274 15.92 -4.54 6.10
CA GLY A 274 16.99 -3.78 5.47
C GLY A 274 16.77 -3.46 3.99
N LYS A 275 17.51 -2.45 3.50
CA LYS A 275 17.37 -1.99 2.12
C LYS A 275 17.77 -3.04 1.08
N ALA A 276 18.68 -3.95 1.40
CA ALA A 276 19.05 -5.04 0.50
C ALA A 276 17.86 -5.98 0.23
N PHE A 277 17.14 -6.40 1.27
CA PHE A 277 15.95 -7.25 1.12
C PHE A 277 14.81 -6.49 0.42
N LEU A 278 14.59 -5.22 0.79
CA LEU A 278 13.60 -4.35 0.16
C LEU A 278 13.88 -4.09 -1.33
N ASN A 279 15.14 -3.93 -1.72
CA ASN A 279 15.51 -3.61 -3.11
C ASN A 279 15.70 -4.87 -3.96
N ALA A 280 15.84 -6.05 -3.35
CA ALA A 280 15.84 -7.32 -4.07
C ALA A 280 14.51 -7.63 -4.78
N GLY A 281 13.43 -6.90 -4.47
CA GLY A 281 12.16 -6.97 -5.20
C GLY A 281 12.03 -5.99 -6.38
N ASN A 282 13.03 -5.17 -6.66
CA ASN A 282 12.96 -4.20 -7.76
C ASN A 282 12.95 -4.93 -9.11
N ASN A 283 11.96 -4.64 -9.94
CA ASN A 283 11.70 -5.26 -11.25
C ASN A 283 11.38 -6.77 -11.19
N GLU A 284 11.11 -7.31 -9.99
CA GLU A 284 10.90 -8.75 -9.76
C GLU A 284 9.43 -9.14 -9.55
N TRP A 285 8.48 -8.28 -9.94
CA TRP A 285 7.05 -8.62 -9.92
C TRP A 285 6.72 -9.70 -10.96
N GLY A 286 5.63 -10.45 -10.73
CA GLY A 286 5.07 -11.35 -11.74
C GLY A 286 5.97 -12.53 -12.06
N THR A 287 6.65 -12.50 -13.21
CA THR A 287 7.60 -13.53 -13.65
C THR A 287 8.94 -13.50 -12.88
N GLY A 288 9.13 -12.50 -12.02
CA GLY A 288 10.33 -12.34 -11.21
C GLY A 288 10.30 -13.11 -9.88
N ALA A 289 11.37 -12.93 -9.11
CA ALA A 289 11.64 -13.69 -7.91
C ALA A 289 10.68 -13.40 -6.74
N MET A 290 9.93 -12.30 -6.74
CA MET A 290 8.91 -12.08 -5.70
C MET A 290 7.80 -13.14 -5.73
N GLN A 291 7.40 -13.59 -6.93
CA GLN A 291 6.40 -14.65 -7.07
C GLN A 291 7.01 -16.03 -6.76
N HIS A 292 8.29 -16.22 -7.08
CA HIS A 292 9.02 -17.44 -6.73
C HIS A 292 9.10 -17.63 -5.21
N ASP A 293 9.30 -16.56 -4.43
CA ASP A 293 9.30 -16.64 -2.97
C ASP A 293 7.98 -17.23 -2.45
N LEU A 294 6.83 -16.79 -2.98
CA LEU A 294 5.52 -17.35 -2.61
C LEU A 294 5.40 -18.84 -2.96
N THR A 295 5.88 -19.22 -4.15
CA THR A 295 5.85 -20.60 -4.65
C THR A 295 6.74 -21.52 -3.80
N ASP A 296 7.93 -21.04 -3.44
CA ASP A 296 8.89 -21.78 -2.63
C ASP A 296 8.37 -21.96 -1.19
N GLY A 297 7.56 -21.01 -0.70
CA GLY A 297 6.82 -21.14 0.56
C GLY A 297 5.77 -22.25 0.54
N VAL A 298 5.06 -22.44 -0.59
CA VAL A 298 4.16 -23.59 -0.77
C VAL A 298 4.94 -24.89 -0.74
N GLN A 299 6.05 -24.97 -1.50
CA GLN A 299 6.88 -26.16 -1.56
C GLN A 299 7.42 -26.53 -0.17
N TYR A 300 7.85 -25.55 0.62
CA TYR A 300 8.28 -25.76 2.00
C TYR A 300 7.20 -26.44 2.85
N LEU A 301 5.94 -26.02 2.73
CA LEU A 301 4.84 -26.64 3.48
C LEU A 301 4.47 -28.04 2.98
N ILE A 302 4.60 -28.30 1.67
CA ILE A 302 4.42 -29.64 1.09
C ILE A 302 5.50 -30.58 1.63
N ASP A 303 6.77 -30.16 1.60
CA ASP A 303 7.91 -30.95 2.07
C ASP A 303 7.82 -31.24 3.58
N ALA A 304 7.26 -30.30 4.34
CA ALA A 304 6.98 -30.48 5.77
C ALA A 304 5.78 -31.43 6.05
N GLY A 305 5.06 -31.87 5.02
CA GLY A 305 3.84 -32.68 5.13
C GLY A 305 2.62 -31.92 5.64
N ILE A 306 2.70 -30.58 5.72
CA ILE A 306 1.63 -29.71 6.23
C ILE A 306 0.61 -29.45 5.12
N ALA A 307 1.06 -29.12 3.92
CA ALA A 307 0.19 -28.78 2.80
C ALA A 307 -0.21 -30.01 1.99
N ASP A 308 -1.49 -30.09 1.64
CA ASP A 308 -1.94 -30.97 0.55
C ASP A 308 -1.65 -30.28 -0.81
N PRO A 309 -0.80 -30.86 -1.68
CA PRO A 309 -0.44 -30.26 -2.96
C PRO A 309 -1.63 -30.06 -3.91
N GLU A 310 -2.73 -30.78 -3.73
CA GLU A 310 -3.93 -30.62 -4.58
C GLU A 310 -4.90 -29.55 -4.04
N ARG A 311 -4.67 -29.01 -2.84
CA ARG A 311 -5.57 -28.07 -2.16
C ARG A 311 -4.86 -26.82 -1.68
N VAL A 312 -4.02 -26.25 -2.55
CA VAL A 312 -3.38 -24.96 -2.33
C VAL A 312 -4.16 -23.86 -3.05
N GLY A 313 -4.60 -22.85 -2.31
CA GLY A 313 -5.17 -21.63 -2.86
C GLY A 313 -4.29 -20.41 -2.59
N ILE A 314 -4.59 -19.31 -3.27
CA ILE A 314 -3.94 -18.02 -3.05
C ILE A 314 -5.00 -16.92 -2.91
N PHE A 315 -4.84 -16.04 -1.92
CA PHE A 315 -5.76 -14.93 -1.69
C PHE A 315 -4.99 -13.69 -1.25
N GLY A 316 -5.18 -12.57 -1.92
CA GLY A 316 -4.50 -11.34 -1.53
C GLY A 316 -5.24 -10.06 -1.91
N VAL A 317 -4.80 -8.97 -1.30
CA VAL A 317 -5.39 -7.64 -1.47
C VAL A 317 -4.36 -6.69 -2.08
N SER A 318 -4.75 -5.84 -3.03
CA SER A 318 -3.87 -4.84 -3.66
C SER A 318 -2.71 -5.53 -4.40
N TYR A 319 -1.44 -5.24 -4.09
CA TYR A 319 -0.31 -6.05 -4.58
C TYR A 319 -0.51 -7.55 -4.33
N GLY A 320 -1.07 -7.95 -3.18
CA GLY A 320 -1.40 -9.36 -2.93
C GLY A 320 -2.45 -9.91 -3.90
N GLY A 321 -3.37 -9.06 -4.37
CA GLY A 321 -4.32 -9.40 -5.43
C GLY A 321 -3.62 -9.57 -6.77
N TYR A 322 -2.67 -8.70 -7.11
CA TYR A 322 -1.78 -8.90 -8.26
C TYR A 322 -0.98 -10.20 -8.15
N ALA A 323 -0.37 -10.48 -7.00
CA ALA A 323 0.39 -11.72 -6.76
C ALA A 323 -0.50 -12.98 -6.82
N THR A 324 -1.78 -12.84 -6.49
CA THR A 324 -2.79 -13.89 -6.71
C THR A 324 -2.96 -14.15 -8.21
N LEU A 325 -3.24 -13.11 -8.99
CA LEU A 325 -3.38 -13.21 -10.44
C LEU A 325 -2.10 -13.75 -11.11
N ALA A 326 -0.93 -13.27 -10.68
CA ALA A 326 0.38 -13.71 -11.15
C ALA A 326 0.65 -15.18 -10.78
N GLY A 327 0.28 -15.61 -9.57
CA GLY A 327 0.40 -17.01 -9.16
C GLY A 327 -0.42 -17.94 -10.05
N LEU A 328 -1.66 -17.56 -10.38
CA LEU A 328 -2.49 -18.34 -11.28
C LEU A 328 -1.99 -18.33 -12.73
N ALA A 329 -1.42 -17.22 -13.20
CA ALA A 329 -0.96 -17.07 -14.59
C ALA A 329 0.41 -17.70 -14.85
N PHE A 330 1.36 -17.53 -13.92
CA PHE A 330 2.77 -17.89 -14.13
C PHE A 330 3.18 -19.18 -13.40
N THR A 331 2.37 -19.63 -12.45
CA THR A 331 2.55 -20.91 -11.74
C THR A 331 1.22 -21.70 -11.66
N PRO A 332 0.54 -21.94 -12.80
CA PRO A 332 -0.83 -22.48 -12.82
C PRO A 332 -0.96 -23.87 -12.19
N ASP A 333 0.12 -24.65 -12.15
CA ASP A 333 0.12 -26.01 -11.60
C ASP A 333 0.14 -26.05 -10.06
N ILE A 334 0.40 -24.91 -9.40
CA ILE A 334 0.55 -24.83 -7.93
C ILE A 334 -0.78 -24.58 -7.24
N TYR A 335 -1.67 -23.79 -7.86
CA TYR A 335 -2.86 -23.27 -7.19
C TYR A 335 -4.13 -23.89 -7.77
N ALA A 336 -4.93 -24.51 -6.91
CA ALA A 336 -6.22 -25.09 -7.26
C ALA A 336 -7.35 -24.03 -7.35
N ALA A 337 -7.20 -22.88 -6.68
CA ALA A 337 -8.10 -21.72 -6.79
C ALA A 337 -7.40 -20.43 -6.34
N GLY A 338 -7.90 -19.28 -6.78
CA GLY A 338 -7.43 -17.99 -6.29
C GLY A 338 -8.53 -16.96 -6.09
N ALA A 339 -8.29 -16.02 -5.16
CA ALA A 339 -9.15 -14.87 -4.94
C ALA A 339 -8.33 -13.57 -4.95
N SER A 340 -8.62 -12.67 -5.89
CA SER A 340 -7.94 -11.38 -6.02
C SER A 340 -8.86 -10.26 -5.58
N MET A 341 -8.45 -9.52 -4.54
CA MET A 341 -9.17 -8.33 -4.08
C MET A 341 -8.40 -7.07 -4.46
N VAL A 342 -9.04 -6.17 -5.20
CA VAL A 342 -8.48 -4.87 -5.66
C VAL A 342 -7.06 -4.97 -6.24
N GLY A 343 -6.78 -6.08 -6.93
CA GLY A 343 -5.47 -6.36 -7.52
C GLY A 343 -5.35 -5.82 -8.95
N PRO A 344 -4.26 -5.12 -9.31
CA PRO A 344 -4.02 -4.76 -10.69
C PRO A 344 -3.73 -6.01 -11.53
N SER A 345 -4.20 -6.04 -12.77
CA SER A 345 -3.96 -7.15 -13.71
C SER A 345 -3.05 -6.75 -14.87
N ASN A 346 -2.89 -5.45 -15.10
CA ASN A 346 -2.01 -4.89 -16.12
C ASN A 346 -1.15 -3.76 -15.52
N LEU A 347 0.15 -3.99 -15.46
CA LEU A 347 1.11 -3.06 -14.87
C LEU A 347 1.23 -1.77 -15.71
N ILE A 348 0.97 -1.80 -17.01
CA ILE A 348 1.02 -0.61 -17.86
C ILE A 348 -0.13 0.34 -17.51
N THR A 349 -1.36 -0.16 -17.48
CA THR A 349 -2.54 0.66 -17.14
C THR A 349 -2.49 1.10 -15.69
N LEU A 350 -1.99 0.26 -14.77
CA LEU A 350 -1.69 0.65 -13.40
C LEU A 350 -0.78 1.89 -13.35
N LEU A 351 0.39 1.84 -14.00
CA LEU A 351 1.37 2.93 -13.99
C LEU A 351 0.84 4.20 -14.65
N LYS A 352 0.12 4.06 -15.77
CA LYS A 352 -0.53 5.19 -16.47
C LYS A 352 -1.66 5.83 -15.64
N SER A 353 -2.31 5.06 -14.76
CA SER A 353 -3.42 5.54 -13.92
C SER A 353 -2.97 6.33 -12.67
N ILE A 354 -1.66 6.40 -12.38
CA ILE A 354 -1.14 7.10 -11.21
C ILE A 354 -1.42 8.61 -11.35
N PRO A 355 -2.19 9.23 -10.45
CA PRO A 355 -2.56 10.63 -10.58
C PRO A 355 -1.34 11.57 -10.55
N PRO A 356 -1.36 12.73 -11.23
CA PRO A 356 -0.23 13.67 -11.23
C PRO A 356 0.16 14.17 -9.84
N TYR A 357 -0.80 14.32 -8.92
CA TYR A 357 -0.52 14.73 -7.54
C TYR A 357 0.20 13.64 -6.72
N TRP A 358 0.48 12.46 -7.32
CA TRP A 358 1.27 11.35 -6.79
C TRP A 358 2.64 11.23 -7.49
N GLU A 359 3.18 12.33 -8.03
CA GLU A 359 4.45 12.34 -8.78
C GLU A 359 5.61 11.64 -8.06
N SER A 360 5.69 11.81 -6.75
CA SER A 360 6.73 11.23 -5.92
C SER A 360 6.59 9.71 -5.74
N ILE A 361 5.37 9.18 -5.90
CA ILE A 361 5.09 7.75 -5.99
C ILE A 361 5.46 7.24 -7.38
N LYS A 362 5.21 8.00 -8.46
CA LYS A 362 5.64 7.61 -9.81
C LYS A 362 7.13 7.36 -9.92
N ALA A 363 7.97 8.24 -9.37
CA ALA A 363 9.43 8.04 -9.35
C ALA A 363 9.82 6.71 -8.66
N LYS A 364 9.11 6.35 -7.59
CA LYS A 364 9.32 5.09 -6.88
C LYS A 364 8.90 3.88 -7.70
N PHE A 365 7.78 3.97 -8.41
CA PHE A 365 7.33 2.93 -9.32
C PHE A 365 8.24 2.79 -10.56
N ALA A 366 8.69 3.90 -11.14
CA ALA A 366 9.63 3.89 -12.24
C ALA A 366 10.93 3.17 -11.88
N LEU A 367 11.50 3.44 -10.70
CA LEU A 367 12.69 2.74 -10.21
C LEU A 367 12.45 1.24 -9.97
N ARG A 368 11.31 0.90 -9.37
CA ARG A 368 11.09 -0.43 -8.79
C ARG A 368 10.27 -1.37 -9.67
N LEU A 369 9.67 -0.86 -10.73
CA LEU A 369 8.82 -1.61 -11.67
C LEU A 369 9.22 -1.32 -13.12
N GLY A 370 9.49 -0.06 -13.44
CA GLY A 370 9.88 0.42 -14.76
C GLY A 370 9.01 1.56 -15.27
N ASP A 371 9.42 2.14 -16.39
CA ASP A 371 8.69 3.17 -17.12
C ASP A 371 7.90 2.54 -18.30
N PRO A 372 6.55 2.64 -18.35
CA PRO A 372 5.77 2.09 -19.47
C PRO A 372 6.05 2.78 -20.82
N ASP A 373 6.69 3.95 -20.82
CA ASP A 373 7.07 4.68 -22.03
C ASP A 373 8.48 4.30 -22.53
N ASP A 374 9.30 3.62 -21.70
CA ASP A 374 10.54 2.99 -22.17
C ASP A 374 10.22 1.63 -22.83
N PRO A 375 10.66 1.36 -24.08
CA PRO A 375 10.32 0.13 -24.78
C PRO A 375 10.77 -1.17 -24.08
N SER A 376 11.90 -1.14 -23.37
CA SER A 376 12.46 -2.31 -22.70
C SER A 376 11.71 -2.61 -21.40
N ASP A 377 11.39 -1.57 -20.63
CA ASP A 377 10.55 -1.67 -19.44
C ASP A 377 9.13 -2.06 -19.82
N ARG A 378 8.54 -1.47 -20.86
CA ARG A 378 7.24 -1.86 -21.38
C ARG A 378 7.16 -3.35 -21.69
N THR A 379 8.16 -3.90 -22.40
CA THR A 379 8.20 -5.34 -22.71
C THR A 379 8.21 -6.19 -21.44
N ARG A 380 8.98 -5.79 -20.42
CA ARG A 380 9.01 -6.47 -19.12
C ARG A 380 7.66 -6.35 -18.40
N LEU A 381 7.05 -5.16 -18.39
CA LEU A 381 5.76 -4.90 -17.76
C LEU A 381 4.64 -5.72 -18.41
N GLU A 382 4.63 -5.88 -19.74
CA GLU A 382 3.71 -6.77 -20.45
C GLU A 382 3.93 -8.22 -20.01
N ALA A 383 5.18 -8.70 -20.00
CA ALA A 383 5.50 -10.06 -19.56
C ALA A 383 5.15 -10.32 -18.08
N GLN A 384 5.17 -9.28 -17.24
CA GLN A 384 4.84 -9.36 -15.81
C GLN A 384 3.35 -9.08 -15.52
N SER A 385 2.54 -8.76 -16.52
CA SER A 385 1.12 -8.47 -16.33
C SER A 385 0.26 -9.72 -16.53
N PRO A 386 -0.44 -10.22 -15.50
CA PRO A 386 -1.27 -11.42 -15.60
C PRO A 386 -2.33 -11.37 -16.71
N LEU A 387 -2.82 -10.17 -17.05
CA LEU A 387 -3.78 -9.97 -18.15
C LEU A 387 -3.30 -10.58 -19.47
N PHE A 388 -2.02 -10.39 -19.83
CA PHE A 388 -1.47 -10.90 -21.09
C PHE A 388 -1.12 -12.40 -21.05
N SER A 389 -1.36 -13.05 -19.91
CA SER A 389 -1.22 -14.50 -19.72
C SER A 389 -2.49 -15.12 -19.14
N ALA A 390 -3.65 -14.48 -19.37
CA ALA A 390 -4.94 -14.96 -18.89
C ALA A 390 -5.31 -16.35 -19.45
N ASP A 391 -4.77 -16.74 -20.60
CA ASP A 391 -4.94 -18.07 -21.20
C ASP A 391 -4.31 -19.18 -20.36
N GLN A 392 -3.31 -18.86 -19.55
CA GLN A 392 -2.63 -19.76 -18.63
C GLN A 392 -3.40 -19.98 -17.32
N ILE A 393 -4.30 -19.06 -16.95
CA ILE A 393 -5.14 -19.18 -15.74
C ILE A 393 -6.18 -20.29 -15.97
N GLN A 394 -5.93 -21.48 -15.42
CA GLN A 394 -6.86 -22.62 -15.51
C GLN A 394 -7.78 -22.72 -14.28
N ALA A 395 -7.24 -22.42 -13.10
CA ALA A 395 -7.94 -22.55 -11.84
C ALA A 395 -9.07 -21.51 -11.71
N PRO A 396 -10.15 -21.83 -10.96
CA PRO A 396 -11.18 -20.87 -10.60
C PRO A 396 -10.59 -19.61 -9.96
N LEU A 397 -11.09 -18.45 -10.41
CA LEU A 397 -10.74 -17.15 -9.86
C LEU A 397 -11.98 -16.41 -9.34
N MET A 398 -11.93 -15.94 -8.10
CA MET A 398 -12.84 -14.92 -7.60
C MET A 398 -12.16 -13.55 -7.67
N VAL A 399 -12.84 -12.56 -8.24
CA VAL A 399 -12.39 -11.17 -8.26
C VAL A 399 -13.30 -10.34 -7.37
N VAL A 400 -12.73 -9.46 -6.55
CA VAL A 400 -13.47 -8.58 -5.64
C VAL A 400 -12.96 -7.14 -5.81
N HIS A 401 -13.84 -6.19 -6.12
CA HIS A 401 -13.43 -4.79 -6.34
C HIS A 401 -14.39 -3.77 -5.71
N GLY A 402 -13.86 -2.62 -5.29
CA GLY A 402 -14.66 -1.45 -4.93
C GLY A 402 -14.70 -0.48 -6.10
N ALA A 403 -15.89 -0.11 -6.59
CA ALA A 403 -16.03 0.69 -7.81
C ALA A 403 -15.39 2.09 -7.72
N LYS A 404 -15.18 2.62 -6.51
CA LYS A 404 -14.62 3.95 -6.26
C LYS A 404 -13.15 3.89 -5.84
N ASP A 405 -12.43 2.83 -6.18
CA ASP A 405 -11.03 2.67 -5.84
C ASP A 405 -10.15 3.72 -6.55
N PRO A 406 -9.49 4.64 -5.81
CA PRO A 406 -8.66 5.66 -6.42
C PRO A 406 -7.24 5.15 -6.76
N ARG A 407 -6.85 3.97 -6.25
CA ARG A 407 -5.49 3.41 -6.34
C ARG A 407 -5.38 2.41 -7.48
N VAL A 408 -6.30 1.44 -7.51
CA VAL A 408 -6.38 0.41 -8.54
C VAL A 408 -7.75 0.55 -9.17
N LYS A 409 -7.81 1.11 -10.38
CA LYS A 409 -9.08 1.39 -11.05
C LYS A 409 -9.87 0.09 -11.27
N GLN A 410 -11.20 0.17 -11.22
CA GLN A 410 -12.07 -0.99 -11.46
C GLN A 410 -11.78 -1.68 -12.80
N ALA A 411 -11.36 -0.90 -13.81
CA ALA A 411 -10.94 -1.41 -15.11
C ALA A 411 -9.90 -2.54 -15.02
N GLU A 412 -9.05 -2.56 -13.99
CA GLU A 412 -8.08 -3.63 -13.76
C GLU A 412 -8.74 -4.98 -13.47
N SER A 413 -9.85 -4.98 -12.72
CA SER A 413 -10.65 -6.18 -12.47
C SER A 413 -11.54 -6.52 -13.65
N ASP A 414 -12.15 -5.51 -14.28
CA ASP A 414 -13.04 -5.71 -15.44
C ASP A 414 -12.30 -6.39 -16.61
N GLN A 415 -11.07 -5.97 -16.91
CA GLN A 415 -10.28 -6.53 -18.02
C GLN A 415 -9.91 -8.00 -17.83
N ILE A 416 -9.51 -8.42 -16.62
CA ILE A 416 -9.16 -9.82 -16.36
C ILE A 416 -10.40 -10.71 -16.30
N VAL A 417 -11.51 -10.23 -15.73
CA VAL A 417 -12.78 -10.96 -15.71
C VAL A 417 -13.29 -11.20 -17.13
N ALA A 418 -13.28 -10.17 -17.98
CA ALA A 418 -13.67 -10.30 -19.37
C ALA A 418 -12.74 -11.24 -20.16
N ALA A 419 -11.42 -11.13 -19.97
CA ALA A 419 -10.47 -12.02 -20.63
C ALA A 419 -10.73 -13.50 -20.26
N LEU A 420 -10.96 -13.80 -18.98
CA LEU A 420 -11.26 -15.15 -18.53
C LEU A 420 -12.61 -15.66 -19.03
N ARG A 421 -13.65 -14.81 -19.01
CA ARG A 421 -14.96 -15.13 -19.61
C ARG A 421 -14.81 -15.50 -21.08
N ASP A 422 -14.12 -14.67 -21.87
CA ASP A 422 -13.96 -14.87 -23.32
C ASP A 422 -13.16 -16.13 -23.66
N LEU A 423 -12.28 -16.56 -22.74
CA LEU A 423 -11.55 -17.82 -22.79
C LEU A 423 -12.35 -19.02 -22.25
N GLY A 424 -13.56 -18.82 -21.72
CA GLY A 424 -14.38 -19.85 -21.09
C GLY A 424 -13.81 -20.39 -19.78
N ARG A 425 -13.05 -19.55 -19.05
CA ARG A 425 -12.46 -19.90 -17.75
C ARG A 425 -13.40 -19.60 -16.60
N PRO A 426 -13.38 -20.41 -15.52
CA PRO A 426 -14.21 -20.18 -14.34
C PRO A 426 -13.79 -18.90 -13.61
N VAL A 427 -14.67 -17.89 -13.62
CA VAL A 427 -14.45 -16.63 -12.92
C VAL A 427 -15.73 -16.15 -12.24
N GLU A 428 -15.61 -15.75 -10.98
CA GLU A 428 -16.65 -15.07 -10.20
C GLU A 428 -16.26 -13.61 -9.94
N TYR A 429 -17.22 -12.70 -9.90
CA TYR A 429 -16.93 -11.28 -9.73
C TYR A 429 -17.89 -10.60 -8.74
N LEU A 430 -17.32 -9.99 -7.70
CA LEU A 430 -18.04 -9.11 -6.77
C LEU A 430 -17.59 -7.67 -6.92
N ILE A 431 -18.54 -6.75 -7.09
CA ILE A 431 -18.28 -5.30 -7.08
C ILE A 431 -19.12 -4.63 -6.01
N ALA A 432 -18.48 -3.82 -5.16
CA ALA A 432 -19.16 -2.89 -4.26
C ALA A 432 -19.19 -1.48 -4.86
N PRO A 433 -20.36 -0.96 -5.32
CA PRO A 433 -20.46 0.35 -5.97
C PRO A 433 -20.10 1.55 -5.07
N ASP A 434 -20.09 1.33 -3.76
CA ASP A 434 -19.92 2.36 -2.73
C ASP A 434 -18.66 2.18 -1.87
N GLU A 435 -17.76 1.29 -2.28
CA GLU A 435 -16.46 1.05 -1.64
C GLU A 435 -15.29 1.49 -2.53
N GLY A 436 -14.11 1.66 -1.94
CA GLY A 436 -12.87 1.99 -2.64
C GLY A 436 -11.87 0.83 -2.58
N HIS A 437 -10.62 1.12 -2.21
CA HIS A 437 -9.50 0.17 -2.14
C HIS A 437 -9.57 -0.85 -0.97
N GLY A 438 -10.77 -1.30 -0.63
CA GLY A 438 -11.07 -2.10 0.55
C GLY A 438 -12.48 -1.82 1.05
N PHE A 439 -13.11 -2.81 1.67
CA PHE A 439 -14.51 -2.70 2.11
C PHE A 439 -14.53 -2.21 3.55
N ARG A 440 -15.21 -1.09 3.79
CA ARG A 440 -15.34 -0.49 5.13
C ARG A 440 -16.71 -0.70 5.73
N LYS A 441 -17.76 -0.77 4.92
CA LYS A 441 -19.10 -1.05 5.42
C LYS A 441 -19.16 -2.48 5.89
N GLU A 442 -19.70 -2.66 7.08
CA GLU A 442 -19.83 -3.98 7.70
C GLU A 442 -20.62 -4.94 6.78
N ILE A 443 -21.76 -4.51 6.25
CA ILE A 443 -22.59 -5.35 5.39
C ILE A 443 -21.87 -5.79 4.09
N ASN A 444 -21.07 -4.91 3.49
CA ASN A 444 -20.27 -5.25 2.31
C ASN A 444 -19.15 -6.24 2.68
N SER A 445 -18.51 -6.03 3.83
CA SER A 445 -17.44 -6.90 4.33
C SER A 445 -17.97 -8.30 4.65
N LEU A 446 -19.14 -8.40 5.30
CA LEU A 446 -19.81 -9.67 5.61
C LEU A 446 -20.22 -10.41 4.33
N ALA A 447 -20.85 -9.71 3.38
CA ALA A 447 -21.27 -10.30 2.11
C ALA A 447 -20.08 -10.81 1.29
N MET A 448 -19.02 -10.01 1.15
CA MET A 448 -17.78 -10.43 0.49
C MET A 448 -17.14 -11.64 1.18
N THR A 449 -17.08 -11.62 2.52
CA THR A 449 -16.51 -12.72 3.30
C THR A 449 -17.32 -14.00 3.10
N ALA A 450 -18.66 -13.92 3.06
CA ALA A 450 -19.52 -15.07 2.78
C ALA A 450 -19.33 -15.63 1.36
N GLY A 451 -19.18 -14.75 0.35
CA GLY A 451 -18.86 -15.16 -1.01
C GLY A 451 -17.49 -15.86 -1.11
N LEU A 452 -16.46 -15.25 -0.52
CA LEU A 452 -15.10 -15.82 -0.46
C LEU A 452 -15.09 -17.18 0.24
N GLU A 453 -15.81 -17.31 1.35
CA GLU A 453 -15.92 -18.55 2.10
C GLU A 453 -16.50 -19.69 1.27
N LYS A 454 -17.60 -19.41 0.57
CA LYS A 454 -18.27 -20.38 -0.29
C LYS A 454 -17.34 -20.80 -1.42
N PHE A 455 -16.74 -19.83 -2.12
CA PHE A 455 -15.83 -20.05 -3.23
C PHE A 455 -14.65 -20.93 -2.84
N LEU A 456 -13.95 -20.59 -1.74
CA LEU A 456 -12.82 -21.38 -1.28
C LEU A 456 -13.25 -22.79 -0.84
N ALA A 457 -14.38 -22.91 -0.13
CA ALA A 457 -14.86 -24.22 0.30
C ALA A 457 -15.26 -25.14 -0.86
N GLU A 458 -15.81 -24.57 -1.93
CA GLU A 458 -16.17 -25.31 -3.15
C GLU A 458 -14.94 -25.87 -3.87
N HIS A 459 -13.84 -25.11 -3.92
CA HIS A 459 -12.67 -25.49 -4.71
C HIS A 459 -11.54 -26.14 -3.91
N LEU A 460 -11.45 -25.88 -2.61
CA LEU A 460 -10.37 -26.37 -1.73
C LEU A 460 -10.87 -27.25 -0.58
N GLY A 461 -12.19 -27.36 -0.40
CA GLY A 461 -12.82 -28.01 0.76
C GLY A 461 -12.75 -27.15 2.03
N GLY A 462 -12.96 -27.75 3.20
CA GLY A 462 -12.99 -27.02 4.48
C GLY A 462 -14.41 -26.69 4.95
N ARG A 463 -14.51 -25.93 6.05
CA ARG A 463 -15.79 -25.60 6.69
C ARG A 463 -16.43 -24.37 6.05
N TYR A 464 -17.67 -24.49 5.63
CA TYR A 464 -18.48 -23.40 5.10
C TYR A 464 -19.81 -23.28 5.86
N GLN A 465 -20.26 -22.04 6.07
CA GLN A 465 -21.51 -21.71 6.71
C GLN A 465 -22.52 -21.32 5.63
N ALA A 466 -23.42 -22.25 5.31
CA ALA A 466 -24.43 -22.03 4.26
C ALA A 466 -25.50 -21.00 4.63
N GLU A 467 -25.77 -20.84 5.93
CA GLU A 467 -26.80 -19.93 6.42
C GLU A 467 -26.21 -18.57 6.76
N MET A 468 -26.87 -17.50 6.33
CA MET A 468 -26.53 -16.12 6.66
C MET A 468 -27.81 -15.31 6.90
N SER A 469 -27.70 -14.11 7.46
CA SER A 469 -28.88 -13.26 7.62
C SER A 469 -29.43 -12.86 6.24
N SER A 470 -30.73 -12.56 6.17
CA SER A 470 -31.38 -12.10 4.94
C SER A 470 -30.69 -10.87 4.35
N ASP A 471 -30.17 -9.99 5.19
CA ASP A 471 -29.50 -8.76 4.78
C ASP A 471 -28.14 -9.05 4.15
N VAL A 472 -27.36 -9.98 4.73
CA VAL A 472 -26.07 -10.40 4.16
C VAL A 472 -26.28 -11.12 2.83
N GLN A 473 -27.29 -11.99 2.76
CA GLN A 473 -27.63 -12.69 1.51
C GLN A 473 -28.03 -11.71 0.41
N ALA A 474 -28.98 -10.81 0.69
CA ALA A 474 -29.44 -9.82 -0.28
C ALA A 474 -28.29 -8.89 -0.71
N GLN A 475 -27.37 -8.55 0.21
CA GLN A 475 -26.20 -7.76 -0.14
C GLN A 475 -25.22 -8.55 -1.01
N LEU A 476 -24.94 -9.83 -0.72
CA LEU A 476 -24.09 -10.68 -1.57
C LEU A 476 -24.67 -10.80 -2.99
N GLU A 477 -25.96 -11.04 -3.12
CA GLU A 477 -26.66 -11.07 -4.42
C GLU A 477 -26.50 -9.73 -5.16
N LYS A 478 -26.57 -8.60 -4.45
CA LYS A 478 -26.37 -7.27 -5.04
C LYS A 478 -24.92 -6.99 -5.45
N LEU A 479 -23.95 -7.50 -4.71
CA LEU A 479 -22.52 -7.35 -5.03
C LEU A 479 -22.09 -8.27 -6.17
N THR A 480 -22.78 -9.39 -6.37
CA THR A 480 -22.46 -10.38 -7.40
C THR A 480 -22.76 -9.83 -8.78
N VAL A 481 -21.76 -9.84 -9.67
CA VAL A 481 -21.86 -9.35 -11.04
C VAL A 481 -22.03 -10.54 -11.98
N ASP A 482 -23.00 -10.42 -12.89
CA ASP A 482 -23.08 -11.31 -14.05
C ASP A 482 -21.92 -10.98 -15.01
N ILE A 483 -20.97 -11.89 -15.14
CA ILE A 483 -19.74 -11.68 -15.93
C ILE A 483 -20.04 -11.44 -17.42
N GLU A 484 -21.18 -11.93 -17.92
CA GLU A 484 -21.62 -11.68 -19.30
C GLU A 484 -21.96 -10.20 -19.55
N THR A 485 -22.22 -9.45 -18.49
CA THR A 485 -22.49 -8.00 -18.56
C THR A 485 -21.24 -7.13 -18.43
N VAL A 486 -20.09 -7.73 -18.10
CA VAL A 486 -18.84 -6.99 -17.92
C VAL A 486 -18.34 -6.50 -19.27
N THR A 487 -18.29 -5.18 -19.42
CA THR A 487 -17.72 -4.52 -20.59
C THR A 487 -16.33 -4.01 -20.25
N VAL A 488 -15.32 -4.44 -21.00
CA VAL A 488 -14.05 -3.74 -21.03
C VAL A 488 -14.27 -2.52 -21.91
N ASN A 489 -14.54 -1.39 -21.28
CA ASN A 489 -14.14 -0.16 -21.93
C ASN A 489 -12.63 -0.25 -21.94
N GLU A 490 -12.03 -0.61 -23.09
CA GLU A 490 -10.67 -0.16 -23.33
C GLU A 490 -10.68 1.29 -22.88
N SER A 491 -9.77 1.70 -21.98
CA SER A 491 -9.35 3.09 -22.05
C SER A 491 -8.71 3.19 -23.43
N SER A 492 -9.55 3.29 -24.46
CA SER A 492 -9.16 3.54 -25.82
C SER A 492 -8.47 4.86 -25.65
N GLU A 493 -7.14 4.82 -25.74
CA GLU A 493 -6.40 6.03 -26.00
C GLU A 493 -7.16 6.69 -27.15
N PRO A 494 -7.73 7.88 -26.93
CA PRO A 494 -8.65 8.46 -27.90
C PRO A 494 -7.93 8.51 -29.24
N GLU A 495 -8.54 7.98 -30.30
CA GLU A 495 -7.90 7.94 -31.62
C GLU A 495 -7.51 9.36 -32.01
N ILE A 496 -6.20 9.62 -32.06
CA ILE A 496 -5.67 10.94 -32.37
C ILE A 496 -5.84 11.18 -33.87
N VAL A 497 -6.56 12.25 -34.23
CA VAL A 497 -6.80 12.62 -35.64
C VAL A 497 -5.81 13.68 -36.09
N GLU A 498 -5.36 13.64 -37.34
CA GLU A 498 -4.52 14.71 -37.88
C GLU A 498 -5.39 15.94 -38.24
N LEU A 499 -5.09 17.10 -37.65
CA LEU A 499 -5.74 18.38 -37.99
C LEU A 499 -4.74 19.33 -38.63
N ASP A 500 -5.20 20.18 -39.56
CA ASP A 500 -4.39 21.29 -40.07
C ASP A 500 -4.00 22.22 -38.90
N PRO A 501 -2.69 22.45 -38.62
CA PRO A 501 -2.24 23.31 -37.54
C PRO A 501 -2.81 24.74 -37.60
N ALA A 502 -3.26 25.20 -38.78
CA ALA A 502 -3.93 26.49 -38.91
C ALA A 502 -5.22 26.59 -38.07
N ILE A 503 -5.90 25.47 -37.83
CA ILE A 503 -7.13 25.38 -37.02
C ILE A 503 -6.85 25.77 -35.56
N TYR A 504 -5.67 25.45 -35.04
CA TYR A 504 -5.32 25.69 -33.64
C TYR A 504 -5.34 27.17 -33.23
N ASN A 505 -5.13 28.07 -34.20
CA ASN A 505 -5.20 29.51 -33.97
C ASN A 505 -6.57 29.97 -33.45
N ARG A 506 -7.65 29.22 -33.75
CA ARG A 506 -9.01 29.52 -33.30
C ARG A 506 -9.14 29.35 -31.77
N TYR A 507 -8.39 28.43 -31.20
CA TYR A 507 -8.46 28.01 -29.78
C TYR A 507 -7.53 28.80 -28.86
N LEU A 508 -6.66 29.64 -29.42
CA LEU A 508 -5.73 30.45 -28.64
C LEU A 508 -6.46 31.44 -27.73
N GLY A 509 -6.03 31.54 -26.49
CA GLY A 509 -6.59 32.50 -25.54
C GLY A 509 -6.49 32.04 -24.10
N THR A 510 -7.11 32.82 -23.22
CA THR A 510 -7.24 32.48 -21.79
C THR A 510 -8.70 32.24 -21.44
N TYR A 511 -8.95 31.17 -20.68
CA TYR A 511 -10.28 30.73 -20.31
C TYR A 511 -10.40 30.69 -18.78
N GLN A 512 -11.50 31.22 -18.25
CA GLN A 512 -11.73 31.30 -16.80
C GLN A 512 -12.44 30.05 -16.30
N LEU A 513 -11.74 29.20 -15.54
CA LEU A 513 -12.30 27.97 -14.96
C LEU A 513 -13.00 28.24 -13.62
N LEU A 514 -12.33 28.94 -12.70
CA LEU A 514 -12.83 29.34 -11.36
C LEU A 514 -12.28 30.73 -11.01
N PRO A 515 -12.82 31.48 -10.02
CA PRO A 515 -12.41 32.87 -9.75
C PRO A 515 -10.90 33.12 -9.64
N ASN A 516 -10.12 32.15 -9.15
CA ASN A 516 -8.66 32.23 -9.01
C ASN A 516 -7.90 31.27 -9.93
N MET A 517 -8.55 30.70 -10.94
CA MET A 517 -7.96 29.67 -11.82
C MET A 517 -8.35 29.91 -13.27
N GLN A 518 -7.34 30.10 -14.11
CA GLN A 518 -7.47 30.23 -15.56
C GLN A 518 -6.68 29.13 -16.25
N ILE A 519 -7.07 28.81 -17.49
CA ILE A 519 -6.31 27.95 -18.38
C ILE A 519 -5.95 28.72 -19.65
N ALA A 520 -4.66 28.78 -19.95
CA ALA A 520 -4.12 29.40 -21.14
C ALA A 520 -3.92 28.34 -22.22
N ILE A 521 -4.44 28.59 -23.42
CA ILE A 521 -4.25 27.75 -24.59
C ILE A 521 -3.29 28.45 -25.54
N ARG A 522 -2.18 27.78 -25.87
CA ARG A 522 -1.12 28.28 -26.75
C ARG A 522 -0.75 27.24 -27.81
N VAL A 523 -0.03 27.67 -28.84
CA VAL A 523 0.59 26.76 -29.82
C VAL A 523 2.11 26.86 -29.68
N GLU A 524 2.76 25.71 -29.57
CA GLU A 524 4.21 25.55 -29.52
C GLU A 524 4.57 24.34 -30.37
N GLU A 525 5.59 24.44 -31.23
CA GLU A 525 6.02 23.35 -32.11
C GLU A 525 4.89 22.65 -32.91
N GLN A 526 3.92 23.44 -33.40
CA GLN A 526 2.72 22.96 -34.11
C GLN A 526 1.76 22.10 -33.27
N GLN A 527 1.91 22.07 -31.95
CA GLN A 527 0.98 21.41 -31.04
C GLN A 527 0.23 22.44 -30.19
N LEU A 528 -0.98 22.07 -29.79
CA LEU A 528 -1.78 22.87 -28.85
C LEU A 528 -1.36 22.51 -27.43
N LEU A 529 -1.04 23.51 -26.60
CA LEU A 529 -0.69 23.32 -25.20
C LEU A 529 -1.71 24.04 -24.33
N ALA A 530 -2.05 23.42 -23.21
CA ALA A 530 -2.85 24.00 -22.16
C ALA A 530 -2.03 24.18 -20.89
N GLN A 531 -2.23 25.30 -20.20
CA GLN A 531 -1.56 25.58 -18.93
C GLN A 531 -2.53 26.21 -17.95
N ALA A 532 -2.84 25.52 -16.85
CA ALA A 532 -3.62 26.09 -15.77
C ALA A 532 -2.75 26.94 -14.83
N THR A 533 -3.37 27.91 -14.16
CA THR A 533 -2.69 28.77 -13.16
C THR A 533 -1.98 27.94 -12.10
N GLY A 534 -0.65 28.08 -11.99
CA GLY A 534 0.16 27.35 -11.00
C GLY A 534 0.47 25.90 -11.37
N GLN A 535 0.20 25.48 -12.62
CA GLN A 535 0.50 24.14 -13.12
C GLN A 535 1.46 24.20 -14.32
N GLU A 536 2.15 23.09 -14.58
CA GLU A 536 2.93 22.91 -15.81
C GLU A 536 2.02 22.85 -17.03
N ALA A 537 2.59 23.19 -18.19
CA ALA A 537 1.87 23.09 -19.44
C ALA A 537 1.81 21.63 -19.90
N PHE A 538 0.71 21.23 -20.52
CA PHE A 538 0.53 19.90 -21.08
C PHE A 538 0.02 19.98 -22.52
N THR A 539 0.41 19.00 -23.32
CA THR A 539 0.04 18.89 -24.73
C THR A 539 -1.39 18.38 -24.88
N LEU A 540 -2.11 18.97 -25.83
CA LEU A 540 -3.44 18.58 -26.25
C LEU A 540 -3.39 17.89 -27.62
N TYR A 541 -3.85 16.66 -27.66
CA TYR A 541 -3.96 15.84 -28.85
C TYR A 541 -5.39 15.89 -29.39
N PRO A 542 -5.59 16.21 -30.68
CA PRO A 542 -6.91 16.28 -31.28
C PRO A 542 -7.57 14.90 -31.41
N VAL A 543 -8.84 14.81 -31.02
CA VAL A 543 -9.73 13.65 -31.24
C VAL A 543 -10.82 14.00 -32.24
N SER A 544 -11.18 15.28 -32.33
CA SER A 544 -11.98 15.86 -33.40
C SER A 544 -11.57 17.32 -33.59
N GLU A 545 -12.17 18.04 -34.54
CA GLU A 545 -11.84 19.45 -34.76
C GLU A 545 -11.96 20.30 -33.48
N THR A 546 -12.93 19.98 -32.59
CA THR A 546 -13.22 20.76 -31.38
C THR A 546 -12.93 20.02 -30.07
N LYS A 547 -12.57 18.74 -30.13
CA LYS A 547 -12.30 17.90 -28.96
C LYS A 547 -10.83 17.50 -28.92
N PHE A 548 -10.21 17.76 -27.79
CA PHE A 548 -8.81 17.46 -27.54
C PHE A 548 -8.66 16.69 -26.24
N VAL A 549 -7.63 15.86 -26.14
CA VAL A 549 -7.31 15.08 -24.96
C VAL A 549 -5.87 15.34 -24.55
N ALA A 550 -5.62 15.33 -23.25
CA ALA A 550 -4.26 15.28 -22.72
C ALA A 550 -4.01 13.85 -22.24
N GLN A 551 -2.84 13.31 -22.59
CA GLN A 551 -2.38 12.03 -22.03
C GLN A 551 -2.05 12.14 -20.53
N VAL A 552 -1.97 13.37 -20.02
CA VAL A 552 -1.81 13.65 -18.60
C VAL A 552 -3.18 13.73 -17.94
N ALA A 553 -3.45 12.81 -17.00
CA ALA A 553 -4.57 12.85 -16.05
C ALA A 553 -6.01 12.71 -16.63
N ASP A 554 -6.17 11.99 -17.74
CA ASP A 554 -7.47 11.77 -18.41
C ASP A 554 -8.26 13.07 -18.63
N ILE A 555 -7.56 14.13 -19.06
CA ILE A 555 -8.18 15.43 -19.32
C ILE A 555 -8.74 15.44 -20.74
N THR A 556 -10.02 15.77 -20.87
CA THR A 556 -10.63 16.09 -22.16
C THR A 556 -11.01 17.56 -22.18
N ILE A 557 -10.60 18.29 -23.21
CA ILE A 557 -11.03 19.67 -23.48
C ILE A 557 -11.91 19.69 -24.72
N GLN A 558 -13.16 20.11 -24.53
CA GLN A 558 -14.11 20.36 -25.61
C GLN A 558 -14.25 21.87 -25.81
N PHE A 559 -13.85 22.39 -26.97
CA PHE A 559 -14.07 23.80 -27.31
C PHE A 559 -15.52 24.03 -27.74
N ASN A 560 -16.12 25.09 -27.20
CA ASN A 560 -17.50 25.46 -27.43
C ASN A 560 -17.56 26.57 -28.51
N LEU A 561 -17.99 26.21 -29.72
CA LEU A 561 -18.13 27.12 -30.86
C LEU A 561 -19.54 27.70 -30.94
N SER A 562 -19.68 28.94 -31.42
CA SER A 562 -20.97 29.47 -31.89
C SER A 562 -21.23 29.16 -33.37
N ALA A 563 -22.43 29.52 -33.85
CA ALA A 563 -22.86 29.26 -35.23
C ALA A 563 -21.99 29.93 -36.32
N ASP A 564 -21.16 30.91 -35.96
CA ASP A 564 -20.17 31.57 -36.81
C ASP A 564 -18.74 31.02 -36.61
N GLU A 565 -18.62 29.84 -35.99
CA GLU A 565 -17.36 29.15 -35.67
C GLU A 565 -16.43 29.90 -34.70
N THR A 566 -16.93 30.93 -34.01
CA THR A 566 -16.13 31.62 -32.97
C THR A 566 -16.12 30.84 -31.65
N VAL A 567 -14.93 30.68 -31.05
CA VAL A 567 -14.77 29.97 -29.76
C VAL A 567 -15.27 30.86 -28.62
N LYS A 568 -16.36 30.45 -27.95
CA LYS A 568 -16.95 31.16 -26.79
C LYS A 568 -16.35 30.72 -25.46
N GLY A 569 -15.84 29.51 -25.41
CA GLY A 569 -15.34 28.91 -24.18
C GLY A 569 -14.84 27.49 -24.43
N LEU A 570 -14.58 26.78 -23.35
CA LEU A 570 -14.29 25.35 -23.37
C LEU A 570 -14.95 24.66 -22.18
N THR A 571 -15.17 23.37 -22.31
CA THR A 571 -15.54 22.47 -21.21
C THR A 571 -14.37 21.53 -20.96
N LEU A 572 -13.87 21.52 -19.73
CA LEU A 572 -12.81 20.63 -19.27
C LEU A 572 -13.45 19.49 -18.48
N TYR A 573 -13.17 18.27 -18.91
CA TYR A 573 -13.53 17.04 -18.21
C TYR A 573 -12.28 16.44 -17.57
N GLN A 574 -12.35 16.09 -16.29
CA GLN A 574 -11.29 15.41 -15.56
C GLN A 574 -11.91 14.41 -14.58
N GLY A 575 -11.82 13.11 -14.89
CA GLY A 575 -12.61 12.09 -14.20
C GLY A 575 -14.11 12.39 -14.31
N ASP A 576 -14.83 12.39 -13.18
CA ASP A 576 -16.27 12.73 -13.11
C ASP A 576 -16.56 14.24 -13.03
N GLN A 577 -15.51 15.09 -13.05
CA GLN A 577 -15.69 16.54 -12.94
C GLN A 577 -15.84 17.20 -14.30
N GLU A 578 -16.82 18.10 -14.41
CA GLU A 578 -17.07 18.95 -15.56
C GLU A 578 -16.91 20.43 -15.16
N LEU A 579 -16.00 21.15 -15.82
CA LEU A 579 -15.75 22.57 -15.61
C LEU A 579 -15.95 23.35 -16.90
N ILE A 580 -16.94 24.25 -16.90
CA ILE A 580 -17.25 25.12 -18.05
C ILE A 580 -16.50 26.44 -17.88
N ALA A 581 -15.63 26.75 -18.84
CA ALA A 581 -14.83 27.97 -18.85
C ALA A 581 -15.23 28.90 -20.00
N SER A 582 -15.46 30.18 -19.66
CA SER A 582 -15.66 31.23 -20.67
C SER A 582 -14.33 31.78 -21.14
N LYS A 583 -14.21 32.11 -22.43
CA LYS A 583 -13.03 32.79 -22.97
C LYS A 583 -12.98 34.23 -22.46
N VAL A 584 -11.88 34.62 -21.83
CA VAL A 584 -11.70 35.94 -21.20
C VAL A 584 -10.63 36.80 -21.88
N LYS A 585 -9.72 36.20 -22.65
CA LYS A 585 -8.69 36.92 -23.39
C LYS A 585 -8.31 36.21 -24.68
#